data_AF-A0A0F7RXU1-F1
#
_entry.id   AF-A0A0F7RXU1-F1
#
_cell.length_a   1.000
_cell.length_b   1.000
_cell.length_c   1.000
_cell.angle_alpha   90.00
_cell.angle_beta   90.00
_cell.angle_gamma   90.00
#
_symmetry.space_group_name_H-M   'P 1'
#
loop_
_entity.id
_entity.type
_entity.pdbx_description
1 polymer ?
#
loop_
_entity_poly.entity_id
_entity_poly.type
_entity_poly.pdbx_seq_one_letter_code
_entity_poly.pdbx_strand_id
1 'polypeptide(L)'
;MAELEIIDAEIVPQGSREPSVATSNDHQAAAAKSNTTSTFNSLYPVYTQAEREAALRLLAPSTHDVVLDALLVRSCSQGWSLSFELSPHQPIPVPLSPTELVIRNDAVGLNPVDWKSVSYNFGIPAFPWILGRDIAGTVVSPPAENEEGWK
;
A
#
# COMPACT_ATOMS: atom_id res chain seq x y z
N MET A 1 16.78 -24.29 -13.15
CA MET A 1 17.17 -22.87 -12.98
C MET A 1 16.07 -22.06 -13.64
N ALA A 2 15.22 -21.44 -12.83
CA ALA A 2 14.16 -20.58 -13.34
C ALA A 2 14.65 -19.14 -13.17
N GLU A 3 14.76 -18.42 -14.27
CA GLU A 3 15.10 -17.01 -14.26
C GLU A 3 13.91 -16.22 -13.72
N LEU A 4 14.18 -15.38 -12.72
CA LEU A 4 13.24 -14.42 -12.18
C LEU A 4 13.12 -13.28 -13.21
N GLU A 5 12.00 -13.21 -13.92
CA GLU A 5 11.64 -11.98 -14.64
C GLU A 5 10.79 -11.14 -13.67
N ILE A 6 11.46 -10.23 -12.97
CA ILE A 6 10.79 -9.17 -12.21
C ILE A 6 10.27 -8.21 -13.28
N ILE A 7 8.95 -8.14 -13.43
CA ILE A 7 8.31 -7.11 -14.24
C ILE A 7 8.34 -5.83 -13.39
N ASP A 8 9.43 -5.08 -13.50
CA ASP A 8 9.48 -3.70 -13.03
C ASP A 8 8.41 -2.92 -13.79
N ALA A 9 7.43 -2.38 -13.06
CA ALA A 9 6.52 -1.38 -13.59
C ALA A 9 7.26 -0.03 -13.64
N GLU A 10 8.25 0.08 -14.53
CA GLU A 10 8.88 1.34 -14.85
C GLU A 10 7.97 2.09 -15.84
N ILE A 11 7.33 3.17 -15.38
CA ILE A 11 6.68 4.13 -16.27
C ILE A 11 7.79 5.01 -16.84
N VAL A 12 8.34 4.60 -18.00
CA VAL A 12 9.31 5.38 -18.76
C VAL A 12 8.58 6.56 -19.43
N PRO A 13 8.91 7.83 -19.10
CA PRO A 13 8.43 8.97 -19.87
C PRO A 13 9.19 9.04 -21.20
N GLN A 14 8.50 8.82 -22.32
CA GLN A 14 9.06 9.13 -23.63
C GLN A 14 9.14 10.65 -23.83
N GLY A 15 10.35 11.18 -24.05
CA GLY A 15 10.53 12.42 -24.80
C GLY A 15 11.55 13.41 -24.26
N SER A 16 12.78 13.37 -24.79
CA SER A 16 13.38 14.51 -25.52
C SER A 16 14.77 14.13 -26.01
N ARG A 17 14.87 13.90 -27.32
CA ARG A 17 16.13 14.01 -28.07
C ARG A 17 16.60 15.47 -27.98
N GLU A 18 17.82 15.69 -27.54
CA GLU A 18 18.55 16.95 -27.80
C GLU A 18 19.76 16.67 -28.70
N PRO A 19 20.04 17.50 -29.71
CA PRO A 19 21.11 17.28 -30.68
C PRO A 19 22.48 17.79 -30.20
N SER A 20 23.52 17.28 -30.86
CA SER A 20 24.92 17.69 -30.80
C SER A 20 25.16 19.20 -30.94
N VAL A 21 26.22 19.74 -30.32
CA VAL A 21 27.33 20.51 -30.94
C VAL A 21 28.30 21.02 -29.85
N ALA A 22 29.56 21.21 -30.26
CA ALA A 22 30.77 21.23 -29.47
C ALA A 22 31.27 22.62 -29.00
N THR A 23 32.31 22.55 -28.15
CA THR A 23 33.49 23.44 -28.00
C THR A 23 33.41 24.79 -27.25
N SER A 24 34.26 24.84 -26.21
CA SER A 24 35.34 25.82 -25.91
C SER A 24 35.11 27.04 -24.99
N ASN A 25 35.94 27.01 -23.93
CA ASN A 25 36.79 28.05 -23.33
C ASN A 25 36.30 28.96 -22.18
N ASP A 26 37.19 28.99 -21.20
CA ASP A 26 37.25 29.69 -19.92
C ASP A 26 37.34 31.24 -20.02
N HIS A 27 36.77 31.92 -19.02
CA HIS A 27 37.45 32.74 -17.98
C HIS A 27 36.67 33.98 -17.55
N GLN A 28 36.80 34.28 -16.23
CA GLN A 28 36.49 35.53 -15.50
C GLN A 28 35.00 35.78 -15.17
N ALA A 29 34.60 36.27 -14.00
CA ALA A 29 35.25 36.62 -12.75
C ALA A 29 34.18 36.87 -11.67
N ALA A 30 34.66 36.97 -10.42
CA ALA A 30 34.09 37.70 -9.29
C ALA A 30 32.97 37.04 -8.47
N ALA A 31 33.31 36.84 -7.19
CA ALA A 31 32.53 36.25 -6.14
C ALA A 31 31.26 37.06 -5.82
N ALA A 32 30.10 36.40 -5.96
CA ALA A 32 28.88 36.76 -5.27
C ALA A 32 28.62 35.70 -4.20
N LYS A 33 28.62 36.13 -2.93
CA LYS A 33 28.23 35.31 -1.77
C LYS A 33 26.75 34.96 -1.92
N SER A 34 26.43 33.81 -2.52
CA SER A 34 25.08 33.28 -2.50
C SER A 34 24.87 32.51 -1.20
N ASN A 35 23.97 33.00 -0.35
CA ASN A 35 23.40 32.24 0.76
C ASN A 35 22.79 30.95 0.20
N THR A 36 23.52 29.85 0.28
CA THR A 36 22.96 28.52 0.03
C THR A 36 22.12 28.14 1.24
N THR A 37 20.85 28.54 1.22
CA THR A 37 19.82 27.84 1.98
C THR A 37 19.72 26.45 1.35
N SER A 38 20.40 25.48 1.95
CA SER A 38 20.26 24.07 1.58
C SER A 38 18.82 23.66 1.89
N THR A 39 17.95 23.76 0.91
CA THR A 39 16.62 23.17 0.98
C THR A 39 16.81 21.68 1.20
N PHE A 40 16.46 21.18 2.38
CA PHE A 40 16.43 19.76 2.65
C PHE A 40 15.44 19.15 1.65
N ASN A 41 15.94 18.55 0.58
CA ASN A 41 15.13 17.75 -0.32
C ASN A 41 14.62 16.57 0.49
N SER A 42 13.35 16.67 0.89
CA SER A 42 12.57 15.63 1.52
C SER A 42 12.80 14.30 0.80
N LEU A 43 13.36 13.31 1.49
CA LEU A 43 13.59 11.94 1.00
C LEU A 43 12.29 11.14 0.86
N TYR A 44 11.14 11.73 1.18
CA TYR A 44 9.84 11.13 0.93
C TYR A 44 9.50 11.25 -0.55
N PRO A 45 9.01 10.18 -1.21
CA PRO A 45 8.53 10.28 -2.58
C PRO A 45 7.47 11.37 -2.63
N VAL A 46 7.75 12.41 -3.41
CA VAL A 46 6.78 13.46 -3.70
C VAL A 46 5.77 12.82 -4.64
N TYR A 47 4.66 12.32 -4.09
CA TYR A 47 3.54 11.83 -4.91
C TYR A 47 3.17 12.90 -5.93
N THR A 48 3.11 12.50 -7.20
CA THR A 48 2.61 13.31 -8.30
C THR A 48 1.18 13.74 -8.02
N GLN A 49 0.72 14.81 -8.66
CA GLN A 49 -0.67 15.25 -8.53
C GLN A 49 -1.67 14.13 -8.91
N ALA A 50 -1.36 13.35 -9.95
CA ALA A 50 -2.19 12.24 -10.38
C ALA A 50 -2.26 11.11 -9.32
N GLU A 51 -1.14 10.76 -8.69
CA GLU A 51 -1.12 9.75 -7.61
C GLU A 51 -1.90 10.23 -6.39
N ARG A 52 -1.78 11.52 -6.03
CA ARG A 52 -2.58 12.10 -4.94
C ARG A 52 -4.07 12.07 -5.26
N GLU A 53 -4.47 12.45 -6.47
CA GLU A 53 -5.87 12.40 -6.90
C GLU A 53 -6.41 10.97 -6.94
N ALA A 54 -5.61 10.00 -7.38
CA ALA A 54 -5.97 8.59 -7.37
C ALA A 54 -6.14 8.06 -5.93
N ALA A 55 -5.21 8.37 -5.04
CA ALA A 55 -5.31 8.03 -3.62
C ALA A 55 -6.56 8.64 -2.98
N LEU A 56 -6.84 9.93 -3.25
CA LEU A 56 -8.04 10.59 -2.74
C LEU A 56 -9.35 9.97 -3.26
N ARG A 57 -9.38 9.48 -4.50
CA ARG A 57 -10.54 8.75 -5.04
C ARG A 57 -10.72 7.38 -4.38
N LEU A 58 -9.64 6.68 -4.07
CA LEU A 58 -9.70 5.39 -3.36
C LEU A 58 -10.12 5.55 -1.89
N LEU A 59 -9.73 6.66 -1.26
CA LEU A 59 -10.12 7.00 0.11
C LEU A 59 -11.52 7.60 0.21
N ALA A 60 -12.14 7.98 -0.93
CA ALA A 60 -13.51 8.49 -0.92
C ALA A 60 -14.46 7.35 -0.52
N PRO A 61 -15.41 7.59 0.41
CA PRO A 61 -16.36 6.56 0.82
C PRO A 61 -17.13 6.01 -0.39
N SER A 62 -17.07 4.69 -0.59
CA SER A 62 -17.86 4.01 -1.63
C SER A 62 -19.36 4.24 -1.39
N THR A 63 -20.08 4.59 -2.46
CA THR A 63 -21.54 4.75 -2.47
C THR A 63 -22.29 3.45 -2.82
N HIS A 64 -21.58 2.33 -2.97
CA HIS A 64 -22.16 1.04 -3.32
C HIS A 64 -22.66 0.30 -2.07
N ASP A 65 -23.64 -0.60 -2.23
CA ASP A 65 -24.03 -1.53 -1.17
C ASP A 65 -22.78 -2.23 -0.61
N VAL A 66 -22.65 -2.24 0.72
CA VAL A 66 -21.46 -2.78 1.40
C VAL A 66 -21.47 -4.31 1.29
N VAL A 67 -20.98 -4.81 0.18
CA VAL A 67 -20.62 -6.21 0.00
C VAL A 67 -19.18 -6.35 0.48
N LEU A 68 -18.94 -7.12 1.55
CA LEU A 68 -17.57 -7.43 1.96
C LEU A 68 -17.05 -8.62 1.15
N ASP A 69 -15.89 -8.46 0.55
CA ASP A 69 -15.14 -9.56 -0.01
C ASP A 69 -13.95 -9.87 0.90
N ALA A 70 -13.58 -11.14 1.03
CA ALA A 70 -12.44 -11.59 1.83
C ALA A 70 -11.45 -12.37 0.98
N LEU A 71 -10.17 -12.00 1.06
CA LEU A 71 -9.08 -12.80 0.51
C LEU A 71 -8.70 -13.88 1.53
N LEU A 72 -9.08 -15.12 1.24
CA LEU A 72 -8.85 -16.27 2.09
C LEU A 72 -7.60 -17.03 1.64
N VAL A 73 -6.73 -17.35 2.59
CA VAL A 73 -5.72 -18.40 2.42
C VAL A 73 -6.38 -19.74 2.69
N ARG A 74 -6.42 -20.61 1.68
CA ARG A 74 -7.01 -21.96 1.74
C ARG A 74 -5.97 -23.04 1.99
N SER A 75 -4.73 -22.82 1.56
CA SER A 75 -3.63 -23.77 1.72
C SER A 75 -2.28 -23.09 1.55
N CYS A 76 -1.27 -23.53 2.29
CA CYS A 76 0.14 -23.13 2.10
C CYS A 76 0.95 -24.14 1.29
N SER A 77 0.37 -25.27 0.88
CA SER A 77 1.10 -26.41 0.28
C SER A 77 0.72 -26.74 -1.16
N GLN A 78 -0.31 -26.10 -1.71
CA GLN A 78 -0.78 -26.34 -3.08
C GLN A 78 -0.10 -25.44 -4.13
N GLY A 79 0.90 -24.67 -3.72
CA GLY A 79 1.57 -23.68 -4.57
C GLY A 79 0.89 -22.31 -4.50
N TRP A 80 1.69 -21.25 -4.71
CA TRP A 80 1.33 -19.86 -4.45
C TRP A 80 0.00 -19.42 -5.09
N SER A 81 -0.21 -19.74 -6.36
CA SER A 81 -1.41 -19.33 -7.10
C SER A 81 -2.69 -20.02 -6.63
N LEU A 82 -2.58 -21.18 -5.97
CA LEU A 82 -3.72 -21.95 -5.43
C LEU A 82 -3.92 -21.72 -3.92
N SER A 83 -3.05 -20.94 -3.30
CA SER A 83 -3.14 -20.63 -1.88
C SER A 83 -4.29 -19.69 -1.53
N PHE A 84 -4.74 -18.87 -2.49
CA PHE A 84 -5.68 -17.78 -2.26
C PHE A 84 -7.02 -17.99 -2.95
N GLU A 85 -8.09 -17.58 -2.29
CA GLU A 85 -9.43 -17.50 -2.83
C GLU A 85 -10.05 -16.15 -2.47
N LEU A 86 -10.53 -15.41 -3.46
CA LEU A 86 -11.38 -14.24 -3.20
C LEU A 86 -12.81 -14.73 -2.98
N SER A 87 -13.29 -14.63 -1.75
CA SER A 87 -14.62 -15.05 -1.35
C SER A 87 -15.54 -13.82 -1.23
N PRO A 88 -16.51 -13.65 -2.14
CA PRO A 88 -17.33 -12.45 -2.15
C PRO A 88 -18.51 -12.55 -1.18
N HIS A 89 -19.18 -11.44 -0.91
CA HIS A 89 -20.45 -11.37 -0.14
C HIS A 89 -20.37 -11.97 1.28
N GLN A 90 -19.26 -11.74 1.98
CA GLN A 90 -19.13 -12.05 3.39
C GLN A 90 -20.03 -11.15 4.24
N PRO A 91 -20.59 -11.67 5.34
CA PRO A 91 -21.29 -10.84 6.31
C PRO A 91 -20.30 -9.90 7.02
N ILE A 92 -20.79 -8.74 7.45
CA ILE A 92 -20.05 -7.88 8.38
C ILE A 92 -19.82 -8.67 9.67
N PRO A 93 -18.56 -8.78 10.15
CA PRO A 93 -18.27 -9.45 11.42
C PRO A 93 -19.02 -8.79 12.58
N VAL A 94 -19.59 -9.62 13.45
CA VAL A 94 -20.20 -9.16 14.70
C VAL A 94 -19.17 -9.34 15.82
N PRO A 95 -18.82 -8.28 16.58
CA PRO A 95 -17.96 -8.39 17.75
C PRO A 95 -18.45 -9.48 18.71
N LEU A 96 -17.52 -10.34 19.14
CA LEU A 96 -17.80 -11.44 20.08
C LEU A 96 -17.53 -11.01 21.53
N SER A 97 -16.76 -9.95 21.73
CA SER A 97 -16.38 -9.37 23.01
C SER A 97 -16.75 -7.88 23.08
N PRO A 98 -17.10 -7.33 24.25
CA PRO A 98 -17.40 -5.90 24.41
C PRO A 98 -16.21 -4.98 24.12
N THR A 99 -14.99 -5.52 24.08
CA THR A 99 -13.74 -4.79 23.79
C THR A 99 -13.34 -4.78 22.32
N GLU A 100 -14.06 -5.53 21.47
CA GLU A 100 -13.80 -5.58 20.03
C GLU A 100 -14.52 -4.45 19.29
N LEU A 101 -13.94 -4.02 18.17
CA LEU A 101 -14.51 -3.02 17.27
C LEU A 101 -14.55 -3.51 15.83
N VAL A 102 -15.35 -2.86 15.00
CA VAL A 102 -15.41 -3.14 13.56
C VAL A 102 -14.81 -1.96 12.80
N ILE A 103 -13.81 -2.25 11.98
CA ILE A 103 -13.16 -1.28 11.08
C ILE A 103 -13.61 -1.57 9.65
N ARG A 104 -14.02 -0.53 8.93
CA ARG A 104 -14.04 -0.55 7.46
C ARG A 104 -12.63 -0.22 6.99
N ASN A 105 -11.95 -1.21 6.41
CA ASN A 105 -10.61 -1.01 5.88
C ASN A 105 -10.68 -0.08 4.66
N ASP A 106 -9.93 1.02 4.72
CA ASP A 106 -9.76 1.94 3.59
C ASP A 106 -8.45 1.62 2.84
N ALA A 107 -7.44 1.06 3.53
CA ALA A 107 -6.22 0.54 2.95
C ALA A 107 -5.65 -0.65 3.76
N VAL A 108 -4.92 -1.53 3.08
CA VAL A 108 -4.18 -2.65 3.69
C VAL A 108 -2.74 -2.64 3.17
N GLY A 109 -1.78 -2.70 4.08
CA GLY A 109 -0.36 -2.81 3.76
C GLY A 109 0.01 -4.25 3.40
N LEU A 110 0.56 -4.46 2.21
CA LEU A 110 1.20 -5.72 1.85
C LEU A 110 2.65 -5.70 2.31
N ASN A 111 2.98 -6.60 3.24
CA ASN A 111 4.29 -6.67 3.86
C ASN A 111 5.02 -7.96 3.44
N PRO A 112 6.37 -7.98 3.47
CA PRO A 112 7.14 -9.20 3.21
C PRO A 112 6.77 -10.37 4.12
N VAL A 113 6.28 -10.08 5.33
CA VAL A 113 5.82 -11.12 6.27
C VAL A 113 4.56 -11.85 5.78
N ASP A 114 3.73 -11.23 4.94
CA ASP A 114 2.51 -11.88 4.41
C ASP A 114 2.88 -12.97 3.40
N TRP A 115 3.86 -12.70 2.53
CA TRP A 115 4.46 -13.71 1.67
C TRP A 115 5.11 -14.84 2.48
N LYS A 116 5.83 -14.51 3.55
CA LYS A 116 6.44 -15.52 4.44
C LYS A 116 5.38 -16.37 5.15
N SER A 117 4.28 -15.76 5.57
CA SER A 117 3.17 -16.47 6.22
C SER A 117 2.65 -17.61 5.34
N VAL A 118 2.43 -17.35 4.06
CA VAL A 118 1.93 -18.37 3.13
C VAL A 118 3.05 -19.33 2.69
N SER A 119 4.24 -18.84 2.37
CA SER A 119 5.32 -19.68 1.83
C SER A 119 5.94 -20.63 2.85
N TYR A 120 5.91 -20.28 4.14
CA TYR A 120 6.51 -21.07 5.22
C TYR A 120 5.47 -21.56 6.24
N ASN A 121 4.18 -21.38 5.96
CA ASN A 121 3.10 -21.66 6.90
C ASN A 121 3.34 -21.00 8.29
N PHE A 122 3.80 -19.74 8.26
CA PHE A 122 4.21 -19.00 9.45
C PHE A 122 3.07 -18.13 9.99
N GLY A 123 2.70 -18.33 11.25
CA GLY A 123 1.66 -17.52 11.91
C GLY A 123 0.25 -17.73 11.35
N ILE A 124 -0.02 -18.89 10.74
CA ILE A 124 -1.34 -19.32 10.27
C ILE A 124 -1.79 -20.51 11.14
N PRO A 125 -2.73 -20.32 12.09
CA PRO A 125 -3.13 -21.38 13.01
C PRO A 125 -4.09 -22.40 12.40
N ALA A 126 -4.91 -21.99 11.43
CA ALA A 126 -5.90 -22.83 10.76
C ALA A 126 -6.27 -22.26 9.39
N PHE A 127 -6.88 -23.08 8.53
CA PHE A 127 -7.48 -22.65 7.27
C PHE A 127 -9.02 -22.77 7.34
N PRO A 128 -9.78 -21.89 6.66
CA PRO A 128 -9.30 -20.71 5.93
C PRO A 128 -8.75 -19.63 6.87
N TRP A 129 -7.82 -18.81 6.37
CA TRP A 129 -7.20 -17.72 7.12
C TRP A 129 -7.24 -16.39 6.35
N ILE A 130 -7.34 -15.26 7.05
CA ILE A 130 -7.25 -13.92 6.45
C ILE A 130 -5.90 -13.28 6.81
N LEU A 131 -5.18 -12.78 5.81
CA LEU A 131 -3.92 -12.03 6.00
C LEU A 131 -4.20 -10.52 6.24
N GLY A 132 -3.14 -9.72 6.36
CA GLY A 132 -3.26 -8.28 6.51
C GLY A 132 -3.34 -7.86 7.97
N ARG A 133 -2.19 -7.86 8.65
CA ARG A 133 -2.04 -7.35 10.03
C ARG A 133 -1.79 -5.84 10.08
N ASP A 134 -1.69 -5.21 8.92
CA ASP A 134 -1.33 -3.81 8.75
C ASP A 134 -2.43 -3.13 7.94
N ILE A 135 -3.30 -2.40 8.63
CA ILE A 135 -4.52 -1.84 8.06
C ILE A 135 -4.67 -0.38 8.49
N ALA A 136 -5.30 0.41 7.63
CA ALA A 136 -5.80 1.73 7.97
C ALA A 136 -7.27 1.80 7.55
N GLY A 137 -8.12 2.36 8.40
CA GLY A 137 -9.54 2.39 8.14
C GLY A 137 -10.32 3.22 9.14
N THR A 138 -11.63 3.23 8.94
CA THR A 138 -12.58 3.97 9.76
C THR A 138 -13.29 3.01 10.72
N VAL A 139 -13.37 3.36 12.01
CA VAL A 139 -14.21 2.63 12.97
C VAL A 139 -15.68 2.83 12.59
N VAL A 140 -16.38 1.74 12.27
CA VAL A 140 -17.81 1.76 11.91
C VAL A 140 -18.71 1.20 13.01
N SER A 141 -18.13 0.43 13.92
CA SER A 141 -18.75 0.05 15.19
C SER A 141 -17.68 0.12 16.28
N PRO A 142 -17.78 1.06 17.25
CA PRO A 142 -16.87 1.10 18.37
C PRO A 142 -17.09 -0.10 19.32
N PRO A 143 -16.18 -0.33 20.28
CA PRO A 143 -16.42 -1.28 21.36
C PRO A 143 -17.68 -0.94 22.16
N ALA A 144 -18.31 -1.95 22.75
CA ALA A 144 -19.40 -1.72 23.69
C ALA A 144 -18.87 -1.07 24.98
N GLU A 145 -17.71 -1.52 25.44
CA GLU A 145 -16.94 -0.88 26.50
C GLU A 145 -16.07 0.23 25.90
N ASN A 146 -16.68 1.40 25.70
CA ASN A 146 -16.06 2.57 25.07
C ASN A 146 -16.13 3.80 25.98
N GLU A 147 -15.66 3.66 27.23
CA GLU A 147 -15.62 4.76 28.21
C GLU A 147 -14.79 5.96 27.73
N GLU A 148 -13.77 5.70 26.91
CA GLU A 148 -12.90 6.71 26.30
C GLU A 148 -13.55 7.46 25.12
N GLY A 149 -14.71 7.01 24.65
CA GLY A 149 -15.54 7.75 23.68
C GLY A 149 -14.99 7.78 22.26
N TRP A 150 -14.38 6.69 21.79
CA TRP A 150 -13.91 6.53 20.42
C TRP A 150 -15.11 6.67 19.46
N LYS A 151 -14.99 7.54 18.46
CA LYS A 151 -16.04 7.86 17.48
C LYS A 151 -15.58 7.55 16.07
#